data_AF-A0A536JV68-F1
#
_entry.id   AF-A0A536JV68-F1
#
_cell.length_a   1.000
_cell.length_b   1.000
_cell.length_c   1.000
_cell.angle_alpha   90.00
_cell.angle_beta   90.00
_cell.angle_gamma   90.00
#
_symmetry.space_group_name_H-M   'P 1'
#
loop_
_entity.id
_entity.type
_entity.pdbx_description
1 polymer ?
#
loop_
_entity_poly.entity_id
_entity_poly.type
_entity_poly.pdbx_seq_one_letter_code
_entity_poly.pdbx_strand_id
1 'polypeptide(L)'
;MARVAEWAVTEASGRQHRVLVDRAPLFGVRVTVDKRQVERFDQTPESDRFVRSLGGHVLTVVIPRVSNDQPTLHVDGKPVLGTETTLPAPLAGASDATGAAVSSQDLVRFQLLQRRNSGGAWFYWIGGASILNSVLNAAGTQWGLVVGLGVTYLVDGFAEGLSNTVRTPIYAFIIDIAIAGGFLLIGRAARRGRLGWYAIGTGLYLLDGLLFVLAEDFLGIAVHAIAIFGLVSGWRAARGLKRVEAPAPALVG
;
A
#
# COMPACT_ATOMS: atom_id res chain seq x y z
N MET A 1 12.82 -5.80 -23.10
CA MET A 1 11.90 -4.64 -22.94
C MET A 1 12.27 -3.64 -24.00
N ALA A 2 11.31 -3.11 -24.74
CA ALA A 2 11.56 -2.10 -25.75
C ALA A 2 11.41 -0.71 -25.10
N ARG A 3 12.42 0.15 -25.28
CA ARG A 3 12.32 1.55 -24.86
C ARG A 3 11.40 2.29 -25.82
N VAL A 4 10.40 2.97 -25.27
CA VAL A 4 9.36 3.67 -26.04
C VAL A 4 9.54 5.19 -25.96
N ALA A 5 10.02 5.71 -24.83
CA ALA A 5 10.36 7.11 -24.66
C ALA A 5 11.48 7.30 -23.62
N GLU A 6 12.27 8.35 -23.79
CA GLU A 6 13.30 8.81 -22.85
C GLU A 6 13.31 10.33 -22.81
N TRP A 7 13.38 10.88 -21.60
CA TRP A 7 13.59 12.30 -21.37
C TRP A 7 14.73 12.53 -20.39
N ALA A 8 15.57 13.52 -20.69
CA ALA A 8 16.50 14.11 -19.74
C ALA A 8 15.87 15.35 -19.09
N VAL A 9 15.76 15.33 -17.77
CA VAL A 9 15.20 16.42 -16.97
C VAL A 9 16.31 17.00 -16.11
N THR A 10 16.70 18.25 -16.35
CA THR A 10 17.79 18.92 -15.61
C THR A 10 17.19 19.87 -14.57
N GLU A 11 17.53 19.70 -13.30
CA GLU A 11 17.19 20.66 -12.25
C GLU A 11 17.98 21.97 -12.44
N ALA A 12 17.46 23.08 -11.89
CA ALA A 12 18.20 24.34 -11.82
C ALA A 12 19.57 24.23 -11.11
N SER A 13 19.75 23.20 -10.26
CA SER A 13 21.01 22.84 -9.62
C SER A 13 22.07 22.26 -10.57
N GLY A 14 21.69 22.00 -11.83
CA GLY A 14 22.51 21.28 -12.82
C GLY A 14 22.42 19.75 -12.69
N ARG A 15 21.67 19.24 -11.71
CA ARG A 15 21.46 17.81 -11.53
C ARG A 15 20.56 17.26 -12.64
N GLN A 16 21.06 16.29 -13.40
CA GLN A 16 20.31 15.64 -14.48
C GLN A 16 19.61 14.37 -13.99
N HIS A 17 18.38 14.19 -14.42
CA HIS A 17 17.54 13.03 -14.16
C HIS A 17 17.10 12.39 -15.46
N ARG A 18 16.99 11.07 -15.47
CA ARG A 18 16.49 10.34 -16.65
C ARG A 18 15.13 9.72 -16.38
N VAL A 19 14.15 10.09 -17.21
CA VAL A 19 12.81 9.52 -17.24
C VAL A 19 12.76 8.53 -18.39
N LEU A 20 12.49 7.26 -18.11
CA LEU A 20 12.45 6.19 -19.11
C LEU A 20 11.08 5.52 -19.11
N VAL A 21 10.56 5.25 -20.30
CA VAL A 21 9.34 4.47 -20.52
C VAL A 21 9.70 3.22 -21.31
N ASP A 22 9.60 2.07 -20.65
CA ASP A 22 9.85 0.77 -21.25
C ASP A 22 8.54 -0.02 -21.38
N ARG A 23 8.32 -0.67 -22.53
CA ARG A 23 7.19 -1.57 -22.75
C ARG A 23 7.69 -3.01 -22.82
N ALA A 24 7.03 -3.87 -22.05
CA ALA A 24 7.27 -5.30 -22.00
C ALA A 24 6.04 -6.05 -22.56
N PRO A 25 6.22 -7.06 -23.42
CA PRO A 25 5.10 -7.83 -23.97
C PRO A 25 4.22 -8.47 -22.90
N LEU A 26 4.82 -8.92 -21.79
CA LEU A 26 4.14 -9.64 -20.70
C LEU A 26 3.85 -8.79 -19.45
N PHE A 27 4.61 -7.72 -19.22
CA PHE A 27 4.56 -6.95 -17.97
C PHE A 27 3.99 -5.53 -18.15
N GLY A 28 3.47 -5.23 -19.34
CA GLY A 28 2.90 -3.92 -19.65
C GLY A 28 3.95 -2.82 -19.73
N VAL A 29 3.59 -1.62 -19.28
CA VAL A 29 4.44 -0.44 -19.36
C VAL A 29 5.06 -0.11 -18.01
N ARG A 30 6.36 0.20 -18.01
CA ARG A 30 7.16 0.56 -16.85
C ARG A 30 7.72 1.96 -17.05
N VAL A 31 7.48 2.83 -16.09
CA VAL A 31 8.09 4.17 -16.02
C VAL A 31 9.15 4.16 -14.93
N THR A 32 10.34 4.67 -15.22
CA THR A 32 11.40 4.86 -14.22
C THR A 32 11.95 6.27 -14.25
N VAL A 33 12.32 6.79 -13.08
CA VAL A 33 13.05 8.05 -12.91
C VAL A 33 14.32 7.71 -12.13
N ASP A 34 15.49 7.95 -12.72
CA ASP A 34 16.79 7.56 -12.16
C ASP A 34 16.85 6.09 -11.74
N LYS A 35 16.35 5.20 -12.61
CA LYS A 35 16.23 3.74 -12.38
C LYS A 35 15.24 3.34 -11.27
N ARG A 36 14.59 4.29 -10.59
CA ARG A 36 13.52 4.00 -9.63
C ARG A 36 12.18 3.94 -10.34
N GLN A 37 11.46 2.84 -10.18
CA GLN A 37 10.12 2.69 -10.74
C GLN A 37 9.17 3.76 -10.19
N VAL A 38 8.35 4.32 -11.08
CA VAL A 38 7.26 5.23 -10.74
C VAL A 38 5.98 4.41 -10.68
N GLU A 39 5.23 4.56 -9.59
CA GLU A 39 3.95 3.91 -9.44
C GLU A 39 2.90 4.59 -10.34
N ARG A 40 2.00 3.79 -10.88
CA ARG A 40 0.88 4.31 -11.66
C ARG A 40 -0.02 5.12 -10.72
N PHE A 41 -0.30 6.36 -11.10
CA PHE A 41 -1.18 7.26 -10.36
C PHE A 41 -2.65 6.99 -10.69
N ASP A 42 -2.98 6.85 -11.97
CA ASP A 42 -4.36 6.63 -12.40
C ASP A 42 -4.39 5.86 -13.73
N GLN A 43 -5.54 5.23 -13.99
CA GLN A 43 -5.84 4.47 -15.18
C GLN A 43 -7.21 4.89 -15.70
N THR A 44 -7.22 5.57 -16.84
CA THR A 44 -8.45 5.88 -17.57
C THR A 44 -8.61 4.92 -18.75
N PRO A 45 -9.79 4.88 -19.41
CA PRO A 45 -9.96 4.13 -20.66
C PRO A 45 -8.96 4.55 -21.75
N GLU A 46 -8.51 5.81 -21.71
CA GLU A 46 -7.69 6.43 -22.75
C GLU A 46 -6.18 6.33 -22.46
N SER A 47 -5.77 6.43 -21.19
CA SER A 47 -4.35 6.48 -20.82
C SER A 47 -4.05 6.00 -19.40
N ASP A 48 -2.80 5.58 -19.20
CA ASP A 48 -2.21 5.38 -17.88
C ASP A 48 -1.39 6.62 -17.50
N ARG A 49 -1.59 7.16 -16.30
CA ARG A 49 -0.84 8.30 -15.78
C ARG A 49 0.12 7.86 -14.69
N PHE A 50 1.37 8.31 -14.77
CA PHE A 50 2.42 8.07 -13.78
C PHE A 50 2.91 9.42 -13.28
N VAL A 51 2.80 9.67 -11.98
CA VAL A 51 3.07 10.98 -11.39
C VAL A 51 4.16 10.88 -10.34
N ARG A 52 5.11 11.81 -10.35
CA ARG A 52 6.22 11.86 -9.39
C ARG A 52 6.66 13.29 -9.13
N SER A 53 7.01 13.61 -7.88
CA SER A 53 7.66 14.88 -7.57
C SER A 53 9.18 14.79 -7.81
N LEU A 54 9.73 15.80 -8.49
CA LEU A 54 11.16 15.95 -8.76
C LEU A 54 11.54 17.42 -8.62
N GLY A 55 12.53 17.74 -7.78
CA GLY A 55 13.01 19.12 -7.60
C GLY A 55 11.95 20.14 -7.16
N GLY A 56 10.83 19.71 -6.56
CA GLY A 56 9.68 20.57 -6.23
C GLY A 56 8.61 20.67 -7.31
N HIS A 57 8.85 20.11 -8.49
CA HIS A 57 7.92 20.06 -9.62
C HIS A 57 7.17 18.72 -9.66
N VAL A 58 6.02 18.70 -10.32
CA VAL A 58 5.24 17.49 -10.59
C VAL A 58 5.49 17.02 -12.01
N LEU A 59 6.16 15.88 -12.14
CA LEU A 59 6.29 15.16 -13.39
C LEU A 59 5.08 14.26 -13.60
N THR A 60 4.42 14.37 -14.75
CA THR A 60 3.36 13.46 -15.17
C THR A 60 3.74 12.82 -16.50
N VAL A 61 3.93 11.51 -16.51
CA VAL A 61 4.08 10.73 -17.74
C VAL A 61 2.71 10.15 -18.09
N VAL A 62 2.20 10.50 -19.26
CA VAL A 62 0.94 9.98 -19.79
C VAL A 62 1.25 8.96 -20.87
N ILE A 63 0.69 7.76 -20.72
CA ILE A 63 0.90 6.64 -21.62
C ILE A 63 -0.43 6.29 -22.26
N PRO A 64 -0.64 6.65 -23.53
CA PRO A 64 -1.85 6.30 -24.27
C PRO A 64 -2.03 4.78 -24.34
N ARG A 65 -3.29 4.33 -24.28
CA ARG A 65 -3.63 2.91 -24.47
C ARG A 65 -3.74 2.51 -25.93
N VAL A 66 -4.02 3.46 -26.81
CA VAL A 66 -3.97 3.25 -28.26
C VAL A 66 -2.51 3.06 -28.67
N SER A 67 -2.19 1.97 -29.37
CA SER A 67 -0.80 1.51 -29.56
C SER A 67 0.09 2.48 -30.33
N ASN A 68 -0.51 3.38 -31.11
CA ASN A 68 0.19 4.26 -32.05
C ASN A 68 0.55 5.63 -31.44
N ASP A 69 -0.06 6.00 -30.31
CA ASP A 69 0.25 7.28 -29.69
C ASP A 69 1.49 7.16 -28.79
N GLN A 70 2.37 8.16 -28.89
CA GLN A 70 3.60 8.19 -28.10
C GLN A 70 3.33 8.63 -26.65
N PRO A 71 4.07 8.08 -25.68
CA PRO A 71 4.08 8.61 -24.32
C PRO A 71 4.44 10.10 -24.30
N THR A 72 3.79 10.88 -23.45
CA THR A 72 4.09 12.31 -23.26
C THR A 72 4.54 12.58 -21.82
N LEU A 73 5.47 13.52 -21.66
CA LEU A 73 5.91 14.02 -20.37
C LEU A 73 5.33 15.42 -20.15
N HIS A 74 4.82 15.68 -18.96
CA HIS A 74 4.35 16.99 -18.52
C HIS A 74 5.08 17.39 -17.24
N VAL A 75 5.45 18.66 -17.11
CA VAL A 75 6.02 19.26 -15.90
C VAL A 75 5.04 20.34 -15.43
N ASP A 76 4.52 20.21 -14.22
CA ASP A 76 3.52 21.13 -13.65
C ASP A 76 2.33 21.38 -14.62
N GLY A 77 1.85 20.30 -15.23
CA GLY A 77 0.76 20.32 -16.20
C GLY A 77 1.11 20.86 -17.60
N LYS A 78 2.34 21.32 -17.84
CA LYS A 78 2.79 21.78 -19.15
C LYS A 78 3.49 20.66 -19.91
N PRO A 79 3.13 20.40 -21.18
CA PRO A 79 3.79 19.36 -21.97
C PRO A 79 5.26 19.73 -22.21
N VAL A 80 6.14 18.76 -22.02
CA VAL A 80 7.54 18.84 -22.41
C VAL A 80 7.64 18.58 -23.90
N LEU A 81 8.17 19.56 -24.62
CA LEU A 81 8.45 19.44 -26.04
C LEU A 81 9.87 18.89 -26.23
N GLY A 82 9.99 17.77 -26.94
CA GLY A 82 11.27 17.11 -27.18
C GLY A 82 11.68 16.11 -26.08
N THR A 83 12.97 15.75 -26.08
CA THR A 83 13.56 14.73 -25.20
C THR A 83 14.36 15.32 -24.04
N GLU A 84 14.47 16.64 -23.95
CA GLU A 84 15.22 17.33 -22.90
C GLU A 84 14.39 18.48 -22.34
N THR A 85 14.44 18.69 -21.03
CA THR A 85 13.81 19.83 -20.38
C THR A 85 14.60 20.26 -19.16
N THR A 86 14.59 21.56 -18.86
CA THR A 86 15.18 22.11 -17.65
C THR A 86 14.06 22.57 -16.74
N LEU A 87 14.04 22.05 -15.50
CA LEU A 87 13.11 22.50 -14.48
C LEU A 87 13.46 23.94 -14.10
N PRO A 88 12.50 24.86 -14.15
CA PRO A 88 12.74 26.22 -13.65
C PRO A 88 13.08 26.17 -12.16
N ALA A 89 13.71 27.23 -11.63
CA ALA A 89 13.90 27.32 -10.19
C ALA A 89 12.53 27.25 -9.48
N PRO A 90 12.39 26.54 -8.33
CA PRO A 90 11.12 26.44 -7.65
C PRO A 90 10.63 27.83 -7.26
N LEU A 91 9.55 28.30 -7.88
CA LEU A 91 8.86 29.50 -7.42
C LEU A 91 8.16 29.12 -6.11
N ALA A 92 8.66 29.63 -4.99
CA ALA A 92 8.03 29.44 -3.69
C ALA A 92 6.57 29.94 -3.77
N GLY A 93 5.61 29.02 -3.67
CA GLY A 93 4.18 29.36 -3.65
C GLY A 93 3.47 29.43 -5.00
N ALA A 94 4.05 28.93 -6.10
CA ALA A 94 3.28 28.70 -7.31
C ALA A 94 2.26 27.56 -7.08
N SER A 95 1.06 27.91 -6.58
CA SER A 95 -0.08 27.01 -6.61
C SER A 95 -0.44 26.76 -8.07
N ASP A 96 -0.63 25.50 -8.46
CA ASP A 96 -1.16 25.11 -9.76
C ASP A 96 -2.52 25.79 -10.01
N ALA A 97 -2.50 26.97 -10.63
CA ALA A 97 -3.68 27.79 -10.91
C ALA A 97 -4.54 27.21 -12.06
N THR A 98 -4.06 26.18 -12.74
CA THR A 98 -4.79 25.44 -13.76
C THR A 98 -5.27 24.12 -13.17
N GLY A 99 -6.52 24.08 -12.69
CA GLY A 99 -7.19 22.93 -12.04
C GLY A 99 -7.35 21.65 -12.88
N ALA A 100 -6.58 21.50 -13.97
CA ALA A 100 -6.44 20.28 -14.76
C ALA A 100 -5.13 19.52 -14.47
N ALA A 101 -4.13 20.15 -13.84
CA ALA A 101 -2.85 19.54 -13.49
C ALA A 101 -2.91 18.86 -12.11
N VAL A 102 -2.32 17.67 -11.98
CA VAL A 102 -2.19 16.99 -10.68
C VAL A 102 -1.21 17.79 -9.83
N SER A 103 -1.67 18.30 -8.68
CA SER A 103 -0.81 19.09 -7.80
C SER A 103 0.15 18.20 -6.98
N SER A 104 1.20 18.82 -6.44
CA SER A 104 2.11 18.13 -5.50
C SER A 104 1.38 17.62 -4.26
N GLN A 105 0.36 18.33 -3.81
CA GLN A 105 -0.50 17.92 -2.69
C GLN A 105 -1.36 16.70 -3.05
N ASP A 106 -1.91 16.65 -4.26
CA ASP A 106 -2.68 15.49 -4.74
C ASP A 106 -1.82 14.23 -4.82
N LEU A 107 -0.57 14.37 -5.27
CA LEU A 107 0.38 13.27 -5.31
C LEU A 107 0.68 12.74 -3.90
N VAL A 108 0.96 13.63 -2.94
CA VAL A 108 1.22 13.25 -1.55
C VAL A 108 0.00 12.53 -0.96
N ARG A 109 -1.20 13.07 -1.21
CA ARG A 109 -2.46 12.47 -0.77
C ARG A 109 -2.64 11.06 -1.36
N PHE A 110 -2.42 10.90 -2.66
CA PHE A 110 -2.52 9.62 -3.35
C PHE A 110 -1.55 8.58 -2.78
N GLN A 111 -0.27 8.94 -2.59
CA GLN A 111 0.74 8.03 -2.01
C GLN A 111 0.36 7.58 -0.59
N LEU A 112 -0.17 8.49 0.23
CA LEU A 112 -0.64 8.17 1.58
C LEU A 112 -1.88 7.26 1.54
N LEU A 113 -2.83 7.51 0.64
CA LEU A 113 -3.99 6.65 0.42
C LEU A 113 -3.58 5.23 0.01
N GLN A 114 -2.66 5.09 -0.93
CA GLN A 114 -2.17 3.80 -1.39
C GLN A 114 -1.46 3.05 -0.27
N ARG A 115 -0.52 3.68 0.44
CA ARG A 115 0.17 3.05 1.59
C ARG A 115 -0.79 2.63 2.70
N ARG A 116 -1.81 3.45 3.02
CA ARG A 116 -2.88 3.07 3.95
C ARG A 116 -3.63 1.84 3.46
N ASN A 117 -4.00 1.80 2.18
CA ASN A 117 -4.80 0.70 1.62
C ASN A 117 -4.00 -0.61 1.56
N SER A 118 -2.72 -0.54 1.20
CA SER A 118 -1.78 -1.67 1.22
C SER A 118 -1.53 -2.16 2.65
N GLY A 119 -1.32 -1.26 3.61
CA GLY A 119 -1.21 -1.66 5.01
C GLY A 119 -2.49 -2.28 5.55
N GLY A 120 -3.65 -1.69 5.26
CA GLY A 120 -4.96 -2.24 5.62
C GLY A 120 -5.30 -3.55 4.91
N ALA A 121 -4.58 -3.91 3.83
CA ALA A 121 -4.70 -5.20 3.15
C ALA A 121 -4.26 -6.37 4.03
N TRP A 122 -3.29 -6.14 4.91
CA TRP A 122 -2.79 -7.17 5.82
C TRP A 122 -3.88 -7.72 6.73
N PHE A 123 -4.82 -6.90 7.19
CA PHE A 123 -5.96 -7.38 7.98
C PHE A 123 -6.85 -8.37 7.22
N TYR A 124 -6.98 -8.21 5.90
CA TYR A 124 -7.70 -9.17 5.07
C TYR A 124 -6.90 -10.45 4.84
N TRP A 125 -5.59 -10.34 4.66
CA TRP A 125 -4.71 -11.52 4.59
C TRP A 125 -4.73 -12.32 5.88
N ILE A 126 -4.63 -11.65 7.04
CA ILE A 126 -4.70 -12.28 8.37
C ILE A 126 -6.05 -12.98 8.55
N GLY A 127 -7.17 -12.27 8.35
CA GLY A 127 -8.50 -12.87 8.50
C GLY A 127 -8.77 -13.99 7.49
N GLY A 128 -8.38 -13.81 6.23
CA GLY A 128 -8.55 -14.82 5.18
C GLY A 128 -7.70 -16.07 5.41
N ALA A 129 -6.43 -15.90 5.79
CA ALA A 129 -5.55 -17.01 6.13
C ALA A 129 -6.04 -17.77 7.36
N SER A 130 -6.56 -17.06 8.37
CA SER A 130 -7.12 -17.67 9.58
C SER A 130 -8.37 -18.50 9.29
N ILE A 131 -9.32 -17.97 8.50
CA ILE A 131 -10.51 -18.74 8.08
C ILE A 131 -10.10 -19.98 7.30
N LEU A 132 -9.15 -19.86 6.37
CA LEU A 132 -8.68 -21.00 5.59
C LEU A 132 -8.02 -22.05 6.50
N ASN A 133 -7.20 -21.63 7.46
CA ASN A 133 -6.57 -22.54 8.42
C ASN A 133 -7.62 -23.29 9.25
N SER A 134 -8.65 -22.62 9.77
CA SER A 134 -9.72 -23.26 10.53
C SER A 134 -10.48 -24.28 9.68
N VAL A 135 -10.75 -23.98 8.40
CA VAL A 135 -11.41 -24.92 7.47
C VAL A 135 -10.51 -26.13 7.17
N LEU A 136 -9.22 -25.92 6.93
CA LEU A 136 -8.26 -27.00 6.68
C LEU A 136 -8.10 -27.91 7.90
N ASN A 137 -8.05 -27.33 9.11
CA ASN A 137 -8.01 -28.06 10.37
C ASN A 137 -9.28 -28.90 10.55
N ALA A 138 -10.46 -28.32 10.32
CA ALA A 138 -11.73 -29.04 10.36
C ALA A 138 -11.82 -30.18 9.34
N ALA A 139 -11.15 -30.04 8.19
CA ALA A 139 -11.01 -31.10 7.18
C ALA A 139 -9.97 -32.18 7.55
N GLY A 140 -9.30 -32.05 8.70
CA GLY A 140 -8.28 -33.00 9.19
C GLY A 140 -6.89 -32.81 8.57
N THR A 141 -6.62 -31.65 7.97
CA THR A 141 -5.32 -31.34 7.37
C THR A 141 -4.36 -30.84 8.45
N GLN A 142 -3.14 -31.38 8.50
CA GLN A 142 -2.13 -31.01 9.50
C GLN A 142 -1.21 -29.85 9.08
N TRP A 143 -1.45 -29.27 7.91
CA TRP A 143 -0.68 -28.16 7.35
C TRP A 143 -1.57 -26.93 7.20
N GLY A 144 -1.03 -25.75 7.51
CA GLY A 144 -1.75 -24.47 7.44
C GLY A 144 -0.86 -23.32 6.95
N LEU A 145 -1.47 -22.17 6.71
CA LEU A 145 -0.80 -20.92 6.34
C LEU A 145 -0.16 -20.26 7.56
N VAL A 146 1.13 -19.94 7.45
CA VAL A 146 1.92 -19.23 8.48
C VAL A 146 1.40 -17.80 8.75
N VAL A 147 0.68 -17.21 7.80
CA VAL A 147 0.10 -15.84 7.88
C VAL A 147 -1.12 -15.75 8.82
N GLY A 148 -1.58 -16.89 9.35
CA GLY A 148 -2.71 -16.96 10.28
C GLY A 148 -2.45 -16.34 11.66
N LEU A 149 -3.47 -16.37 12.51
CA LEU A 149 -3.38 -15.93 13.91
C LEU A 149 -2.65 -16.98 14.77
N GLY A 150 -1.86 -16.53 15.74
CA GLY A 150 -1.22 -17.41 16.74
C GLY A 150 -2.18 -17.86 17.83
N VAL A 151 -3.21 -17.06 18.13
CA VAL A 151 -4.25 -17.38 19.12
C VAL A 151 -4.96 -18.71 18.82
N THR A 152 -5.05 -19.13 17.56
CA THR A 152 -5.66 -20.43 17.21
C THR A 152 -4.91 -21.60 17.86
N TYR A 153 -3.57 -21.52 18.00
CA TYR A 153 -2.79 -22.55 18.70
C TYR A 153 -3.09 -22.60 20.21
N LEU A 154 -3.36 -21.46 20.84
CA LEU A 154 -3.77 -21.43 22.25
C LEU A 154 -5.18 -21.99 22.44
N VAL A 155 -6.11 -21.67 21.53
CA VAL A 155 -7.48 -22.19 21.57
C VAL A 155 -7.48 -23.71 21.38
N ASP A 156 -6.69 -24.22 20.43
CA ASP A 156 -6.52 -25.66 20.18
C ASP A 156 -5.85 -26.36 21.38
N GLY A 157 -4.77 -25.81 21.94
CA GLY A 157 -4.10 -26.38 23.11
C GLY A 157 -4.95 -26.38 24.39
N PHE A 158 -5.79 -25.36 24.58
CA PHE A 158 -6.72 -25.31 25.70
C PHE A 158 -7.91 -26.28 25.51
N ALA A 159 -8.36 -26.46 24.26
CA ALA A 159 -9.40 -27.41 23.92
C ALA A 159 -8.94 -28.87 24.11
N GLU A 160 -7.71 -29.21 23.73
CA GLU A 160 -7.12 -30.54 23.97
C GLU A 160 -6.98 -30.84 25.48
N GLY A 161 -6.60 -29.85 26.30
CA GLY A 161 -6.50 -30.02 27.74
C GLY A 161 -7.85 -30.24 28.46
N LEU A 162 -8.95 -29.79 27.87
CA LEU A 162 -10.31 -29.93 28.42
C LEU A 162 -11.10 -31.12 27.83
N SER A 163 -10.63 -31.71 26.73
CA SER A 163 -11.35 -32.73 25.97
C SER A 163 -10.45 -33.91 25.64
N ASN A 164 -10.60 -35.01 26.39
CA ASN A 164 -10.06 -36.32 26.02
C ASN A 164 -10.92 -37.04 24.95
N THR A 165 -11.97 -36.40 24.42
CA THR A 165 -13.04 -37.13 23.72
C THR A 165 -13.56 -36.49 22.42
N VAL A 166 -13.16 -35.27 22.06
CA VAL A 166 -13.64 -34.58 20.85
C VAL A 166 -12.48 -33.94 20.08
N ARG A 167 -12.31 -34.33 18.80
CA ARG A 167 -11.53 -33.61 17.79
C ARG A 167 -12.13 -32.21 17.63
N THR A 168 -11.36 -31.18 17.95
CA THR A 168 -11.66 -29.74 17.85
C THR A 168 -13.13 -29.38 18.15
N PRO A 169 -13.47 -29.07 19.40
CA PRO A 169 -14.84 -28.75 19.77
C PRO A 169 -15.41 -27.61 18.91
N ILE A 170 -16.66 -27.74 18.45
CA ILE A 170 -17.35 -26.78 17.56
C ILE A 170 -17.23 -25.31 18.04
N TYR A 171 -17.16 -25.08 19.35
CA TYR A 171 -16.97 -23.75 19.92
C TYR A 171 -15.63 -23.11 19.56
N ALA A 172 -14.53 -23.88 19.46
CA ALA A 172 -13.21 -23.39 19.06
C ALA A 172 -13.25 -22.86 17.63
N PHE A 173 -13.83 -23.65 16.72
CA PHE A 173 -14.02 -23.23 15.33
C PHE A 173 -14.85 -21.94 15.20
N ILE A 174 -15.95 -21.81 15.97
CA ILE A 174 -16.79 -20.59 15.94
C ILE A 174 -15.99 -19.37 16.43
N ILE A 175 -15.19 -19.52 17.49
CA ILE A 175 -14.36 -18.44 18.04
C ILE A 175 -13.33 -18.00 17.01
N ASP A 176 -12.65 -18.93 16.34
CA ASP A 176 -11.65 -18.61 15.31
C ASP A 176 -12.26 -17.81 14.16
N ILE A 177 -13.41 -18.26 13.64
CA ILE A 177 -14.13 -17.57 12.57
C ILE A 177 -14.58 -16.17 13.01
N ALA A 178 -15.02 -16.03 14.27
CA ALA A 178 -15.41 -14.73 14.81
C ALA A 178 -14.23 -13.75 14.92
N ILE A 179 -13.08 -14.21 15.43
CA ILE A 179 -11.86 -13.39 15.54
C ILE A 179 -11.36 -13.00 14.14
N ALA A 180 -11.29 -13.97 13.22
CA ALA A 180 -10.87 -13.72 11.84
C ALA A 180 -11.81 -12.73 11.13
N GLY A 181 -13.13 -12.89 11.30
CA GLY A 181 -14.13 -11.95 10.80
C GLY A 181 -13.96 -10.54 11.40
N GLY A 182 -13.61 -10.45 12.68
CA GLY A 182 -13.24 -9.20 13.35
C GLY A 182 -12.10 -8.47 12.65
N PHE A 183 -11.03 -9.19 12.28
CA PHE A 183 -9.92 -8.62 11.51
C PHE A 183 -10.36 -8.12 10.13
N LEU A 184 -11.25 -8.83 9.42
CA LEU A 184 -11.81 -8.34 8.15
C LEU A 184 -12.58 -7.01 8.32
N LEU A 185 -13.39 -6.90 9.37
CA LEU A 185 -14.14 -5.69 9.69
C LEU A 185 -13.21 -4.53 10.07
N ILE A 186 -12.15 -4.80 10.83
CA ILE A 186 -11.11 -3.84 11.14
C ILE A 186 -10.39 -3.38 9.85
N GLY A 187 -10.06 -4.30 8.94
CA GLY A 187 -9.47 -3.97 7.64
C GLY A 187 -10.33 -3.01 6.84
N ARG A 188 -11.65 -3.22 6.85
CA ARG A 188 -12.62 -2.30 6.23
C ARG A 188 -12.65 -0.94 6.90
N ALA A 189 -12.63 -0.89 8.23
CA ALA A 189 -12.58 0.35 8.99
C ALA A 189 -11.26 1.13 8.76
N ALA A 190 -10.13 0.42 8.72
CA ALA A 190 -8.79 0.95 8.47
C ALA A 190 -8.68 1.61 7.09
N ARG A 191 -9.14 0.91 6.04
CA ARG A 191 -9.18 1.46 4.66
C ARG A 191 -10.15 2.63 4.49
N ARG A 192 -11.09 2.82 5.43
CA ARG A 192 -11.96 4.01 5.50
C ARG A 192 -11.41 5.14 6.35
N GLY A 193 -10.16 5.04 6.83
CA GLY A 193 -9.51 6.10 7.60
C GLY A 193 -9.92 6.17 9.09
N ARG A 194 -10.58 5.13 9.63
CA ARG A 194 -10.90 5.05 11.07
C ARG A 194 -9.65 4.67 11.87
N LEU A 195 -8.83 5.68 12.22
CA LEU A 195 -7.53 5.50 12.88
C LEU A 195 -7.57 4.69 14.19
N GLY A 196 -8.63 4.84 14.99
CA GLY A 196 -8.78 4.09 16.26
C GLY A 196 -8.88 2.58 16.01
N TRP A 197 -9.77 2.17 15.12
CA TRP A 197 -9.92 0.76 14.74
C TRP A 197 -8.66 0.17 14.10
N TYR A 198 -7.97 0.97 13.28
CA TYR A 198 -6.68 0.57 12.72
C TYR A 198 -5.67 0.31 13.86
N ALA A 199 -5.49 1.26 14.78
CA ALA A 199 -4.55 1.11 15.89
C ALA A 199 -4.89 -0.10 16.79
N ILE A 200 -6.17 -0.30 17.11
CA ILE A 200 -6.64 -1.46 17.90
C ILE A 200 -6.27 -2.76 17.19
N GLY A 201 -6.59 -2.90 15.90
CA GLY A 201 -6.25 -4.12 15.15
C GLY A 201 -4.76 -4.39 15.07
N THR A 202 -3.95 -3.35 14.85
CA THR A 202 -2.49 -3.48 14.85
C THR A 202 -1.97 -3.90 16.23
N GLY A 203 -2.53 -3.35 17.31
CA GLY A 203 -2.21 -3.75 18.68
C GLY A 203 -2.59 -5.20 18.99
N LEU A 204 -3.79 -5.63 18.61
CA LEU A 204 -4.23 -7.02 18.79
C LEU A 204 -3.33 -8.00 18.04
N TYR A 205 -2.96 -7.69 16.80
CA TYR A 205 -2.07 -8.55 16.00
C TYR A 205 -0.62 -8.54 16.50
N LEU A 206 -0.15 -7.43 17.08
CA LEU A 206 1.12 -7.38 17.79
C LEU A 206 1.14 -8.32 19.00
N LEU A 207 0.07 -8.29 19.81
CA LEU A 207 -0.07 -9.18 20.97
C LEU A 207 -0.17 -10.65 20.55
N ASP A 208 -0.90 -10.94 19.47
CA ASP A 208 -0.94 -12.27 18.85
C ASP A 208 0.46 -12.75 18.43
N GLY A 209 1.27 -11.87 17.86
CA GLY A 209 2.67 -12.16 17.49
C GLY A 209 3.56 -12.58 18.67
N LEU A 210 3.28 -12.10 19.89
CA LEU A 210 4.04 -12.49 21.09
C LEU A 210 3.87 -13.97 21.44
N LEU A 211 2.77 -14.59 20.99
CA LEU A 211 2.54 -16.02 21.20
C LEU A 211 3.56 -16.88 20.44
N PHE A 212 3.94 -16.46 19.23
CA PHE A 212 4.97 -17.15 18.44
C PHE A 212 6.36 -17.02 19.07
N VAL A 213 6.64 -15.91 19.77
CA VAL A 213 7.87 -15.74 20.55
C VAL A 213 7.91 -16.73 21.70
N LEU A 214 6.80 -16.88 22.43
CA LEU A 214 6.69 -17.85 23.51
C LEU A 214 6.80 -19.31 23.02
N ALA A 215 6.29 -19.58 21.83
CA ALA A 215 6.35 -20.90 21.19
C ALA A 215 7.67 -21.16 20.43
N GLU A 216 8.62 -20.21 20.44
CA GLU A 216 9.90 -20.28 19.71
C GLU A 216 9.74 -20.56 18.19
N ASP A 217 8.60 -20.16 17.59
CA ASP A 217 8.35 -20.33 16.16
C ASP A 217 8.97 -19.17 15.37
N PHE A 218 10.24 -19.32 15.01
CA PHE A 218 11.00 -18.33 14.25
C PHE A 218 10.38 -17.97 12.90
N LEU A 219 9.69 -18.92 12.25
CA LEU A 219 9.05 -18.68 10.96
C LEU A 219 7.78 -17.83 11.15
N GLY A 220 6.94 -18.18 12.12
CA GLY A 220 5.79 -17.38 12.54
C GLY A 220 6.18 -15.95 12.95
N ILE A 221 7.23 -15.81 13.77
CA ILE A 221 7.78 -14.51 14.18
C ILE A 221 8.17 -13.66 12.95
N ALA A 222 8.87 -14.24 11.97
CA ALA A 222 9.30 -13.51 10.77
C ALA A 222 8.09 -13.04 9.94
N VAL A 223 7.09 -13.89 9.74
CA VAL A 223 5.88 -13.53 8.99
C VAL A 223 5.06 -12.45 9.72
N HIS A 224 4.88 -12.58 11.03
CA HIS A 224 4.21 -11.56 11.84
C HIS A 224 4.96 -10.23 11.78
N ALA A 225 6.29 -10.23 11.86
CA ALA A 225 7.08 -9.01 11.78
C ALA A 225 6.88 -8.27 10.45
N ILE A 226 6.81 -8.99 9.33
CA ILE A 226 6.52 -8.41 8.00
C ILE A 226 5.10 -7.82 7.96
N ALA A 227 4.11 -8.56 8.44
CA ALA A 227 2.73 -8.11 8.47
C ALA A 227 2.56 -6.88 9.39
N ILE A 228 3.18 -6.88 10.58
CA ILE A 228 3.25 -5.74 11.51
C ILE A 228 3.89 -4.53 10.84
N PHE A 229 5.02 -4.71 10.16
CA PHE A 229 5.67 -3.62 9.44
C PHE A 229 4.74 -2.99 8.40
N GLY A 230 4.01 -3.81 7.65
CA GLY A 230 2.98 -3.35 6.70
C GLY A 230 1.84 -2.60 7.38
N LEU A 231 1.31 -3.14 8.49
CA LEU A 231 0.24 -2.53 9.28
C LEU A 231 0.66 -1.16 9.85
N VAL A 232 1.84 -1.08 10.48
CA VAL A 232 2.38 0.16 11.05
C VAL A 232 2.65 1.19 9.96
N SER A 233 3.21 0.76 8.82
CA SER A 233 3.45 1.64 7.66
C SER A 233 2.15 2.24 7.13
N GLY A 234 1.09 1.44 6.99
CA GLY A 234 -0.22 1.92 6.57
C GLY A 234 -0.91 2.80 7.61
N TRP A 235 -0.75 2.51 8.90
CA TRP A 235 -1.30 3.37 9.97
C TRP A 235 -0.61 4.75 10.00
N ARG A 236 0.72 4.79 9.85
CA ARG A 236 1.47 6.05 9.72
C ARG A 236 1.00 6.85 8.51
N ALA A 237 0.77 6.18 7.38
CA ALA A 237 0.21 6.82 6.18
C ALA A 237 -1.22 7.34 6.41
N ALA A 238 -2.08 6.59 7.10
CA ALA A 238 -3.42 7.03 7.46
C ALA A 238 -3.41 8.29 8.34
N ARG A 239 -2.46 8.38 9.28
CA ARG A 239 -2.26 9.58 10.11
C ARG A 239 -1.77 10.77 9.28
N GLY A 240 -0.82 10.53 8.36
CA GLY A 240 -0.36 11.54 7.43
C GLY A 240 -1.50 12.09 6.57
N LEU A 241 -2.35 11.20 6.05
CA LEU A 241 -3.49 11.57 5.21
C LEU A 241 -4.45 12.52 5.94
N LYS A 242 -4.80 12.22 7.20
CA LYS A 242 -5.64 13.13 8.00
C LYS A 242 -5.03 14.52 8.21
N ARG A 243 -3.71 14.63 8.24
CA ARG A 243 -3.03 15.93 8.39
C ARG A 243 -3.08 16.74 7.10
N VAL A 244 -2.95 16.07 5.95
CA VAL A 244 -3.06 16.70 4.62
C VAL A 244 -4.50 17.11 4.31
N GLU A 245 -5.48 16.33 4.78
CA GLU A 245 -6.92 16.62 4.59
C GLU A 245 -7.49 17.55 5.68
N ALA A 246 -6.73 17.89 6.73
CA ALA A 246 -7.19 18.83 7.74
C ALA A 246 -7.26 20.25 7.15
N PRO A 247 -8.33 21.02 7.41
CA PRO A 247 -8.37 22.43 7.03
C PRO A 247 -7.17 23.17 7.62
N ALA A 248 -6.56 24.08 6.85
CA ALA A 248 -5.51 24.94 7.37
C ALA A 248 -6.01 25.64 8.65
N PRO A 249 -5.21 25.71 9.73
CA PRO A 249 -5.62 26.43 10.93
C PRO A 249 -5.95 27.86 10.53
N ALA A 250 -7.15 28.33 10.90
CA ALA A 250 -7.52 29.72 10.70
C ALA A 250 -6.45 30.58 11.38
N LEU A 251 -5.76 31.40 10.60
CA LEU A 251 -4.86 32.41 11.13
C LEU A 251 -5.74 33.36 11.95
N VAL A 252 -5.72 33.21 13.27
CA VAL A 252 -6.32 34.17 14.18
C VAL A 252 -5.40 35.39 14.13
N GLY A 253 -5.86 36.41 13.41
CA GLY A 253 -5.22 37.74 13.38
C GLY A 253 -5.45 38.51 14.66
#